data_AF-A0A8H3Z123-F1
#
_entry.id   AF-A0A8H3Z123-F1
#
_cell.length_a   1.000
_cell.length_b   1.000
_cell.length_c   1.000
_cell.angle_alpha   90.00
_cell.angle_beta   90.00
_cell.angle_gamma   90.00
#
_symmetry.space_group_name_H-M   'P 1'
#
loop_
_entity.id
_entity.type
_entity.pdbx_description
1 polymer ?
#
loop_
_entity_poly.entity_id
_entity_poly.type
_entity_poly.pdbx_seq_one_letter_code
_entity_poly.pdbx_strand_id
1 'polypeptide(L)' 'MSRSNIAKHYSRILSQWPKDLIRPEVQFAKVIQARAANATKIHEGQETAELKNVNALYSLLDNRYSKKVCGYWISTPPT' A
#
# COMPACT_ATOMS: atom_id res chain seq x y z
N MET A 1 9.73 -13.35 -6.03
CA MET A 1 8.31 -13.54 -5.67
C MET A 1 7.56 -13.88 -6.94
N SER A 2 6.75 -14.93 -6.99
CA SER A 2 5.96 -15.28 -8.18
C SER A 2 4.68 -14.42 -8.29
N ARG A 3 4.09 -14.31 -9.48
CA ARG A 3 2.84 -13.55 -9.73
C ARG A 3 1.70 -13.92 -8.76
N SER A 4 1.58 -15.21 -8.46
CA SER A 4 0.60 -15.73 -7.48
C SER A 4 0.83 -15.18 -6.07
N ASN A 5 2.07 -14.87 -5.69
CA ASN A 5 2.36 -14.25 -4.40
C ASN A 5 1.97 -12.77 -4.39
N ILE A 6 2.16 -12.04 -5.49
CA ILE A 6 1.74 -10.63 -5.62
C ILE A 6 0.22 -10.52 -5.41
N ALA A 7 -0.58 -11.39 -6.04
CA ALA A 7 -2.02 -11.41 -5.87
C ALA A 7 -2.42 -11.67 -4.39
N LYS A 8 -1.76 -12.62 -3.71
CA LYS A 8 -1.98 -12.89 -2.28
C LYS A 8 -1.67 -11.67 -1.41
N HIS A 9 -0.60 -10.94 -1.69
CA HIS A 9 -0.26 -9.72 -0.97
C HIS A 9 -1.33 -8.65 -1.13
N TYR A 10 -1.81 -8.42 -2.35
CA TYR A 10 -2.91 -7.48 -2.58
C TYR A 10 -4.20 -7.88 -1.84
N SER A 11 -4.57 -9.16 -1.83
CA SER A 11 -5.72 -9.63 -1.06
C SER A 11 -5.58 -9.36 0.44
N ARG A 12 -4.38 -9.59 1.00
CA ARG A 12 -4.11 -9.30 2.42
C ARG A 12 -4.20 -7.81 2.72
N ILE A 13 -3.63 -6.97 1.85
CA ILE A 13 -3.68 -5.51 1.98
C ILE A 13 -5.14 -5.03 1.96
N LEU A 14 -5.97 -5.55 1.05
CA LEU A 14 -7.40 -5.20 0.97
C LEU A 14 -8.14 -5.50 2.27
N SER A 15 -7.89 -6.64 2.91
CA SER A 15 -8.53 -7.00 4.17
C SER A 15 -8.13 -6.09 5.33
N GLN A 16 -6.95 -5.49 5.28
CA GLN A 16 -6.42 -4.62 6.33
C GLN A 16 -6.69 -3.14 6.05
N TRP A 17 -7.10 -2.78 4.83
CA TRP A 17 -7.22 -1.39 4.43
C TRP A 17 -8.41 -0.71 5.12
N PRO A 18 -8.23 0.49 5.70
CA PRO A 18 -9.32 1.21 6.34
C PRO A 18 -10.37 1.66 5.32
N LYS A 19 -11.64 1.67 5.74
CA LYS A 19 -12.72 2.27 4.95
C LYS A 19 -12.67 3.78 5.10
N ASP A 20 -12.57 4.48 3.97
CA ASP A 20 -12.67 5.94 3.95
C ASP A 20 -14.16 6.33 4.07
N LEU A 21 -14.50 6.94 5.20
CA LEU A 21 -15.85 7.44 5.50
C LEU A 21 -16.06 8.88 5.02
N ILE A 22 -14.98 9.61 4.74
CA ILE A 22 -15.04 11.03 4.36
C ILE A 22 -15.34 11.16 2.86
N ARG A 23 -14.83 10.23 2.05
CA ARG A 23 -15.02 10.19 0.59
C ARG A 23 -15.56 8.84 0.14
N PRO A 24 -16.86 8.56 0.34
CA PRO A 24 -17.45 7.28 -0.02
C PRO A 24 -17.43 7.03 -1.55
N GLU A 25 -17.45 8.09 -2.36
CA GLU A 25 -17.39 8.00 -3.83
C GLU A 25 -16.04 7.48 -4.36
N VAL A 26 -14.92 7.92 -3.78
CA VAL A 26 -13.56 7.56 -4.23
C VAL A 26 -12.82 6.83 -3.12
N GLN A 27 -13.04 5.52 -3.04
CA GLN A 27 -12.31 4.66 -2.11
C GLN A 27 -11.06 4.08 -2.75
N PHE A 28 -9.90 4.32 -2.12
CA PHE A 28 -8.63 3.78 -2.57
C PHE A 28 -8.61 2.24 -2.64
N ALA A 29 -9.43 1.57 -1.80
CA ALA A 29 -9.64 0.12 -1.86
C ALA A 29 -10.08 -0.36 -3.25
N LYS A 30 -10.88 0.42 -4.00
CA LYS A 30 -11.29 0.06 -5.37
C LYS A 30 -10.10 0.00 -6.32
N VAL A 31 -9.13 0.91 -6.18
CA VAL A 31 -7.91 0.92 -6.98
C VAL A 31 -7.05 -0.31 -6.68
N ILE A 32 -6.89 -0.65 -5.39
CA ILE A 32 -6.17 -1.86 -4.97
C ILE A 32 -6.86 -3.11 -5.52
N GLN A 33 -8.19 -3.18 -5.47
CA GLN A 33 -8.97 -4.30 -6.00
C GLN A 33 -8.82 -4.46 -7.51
N ALA A 34 -8.89 -3.37 -8.28
CA ALA A 34 -8.66 -3.39 -9.72
C ALA A 34 -7.24 -3.88 -10.05
N ARG A 35 -6.24 -3.43 -9.29
CA ARG A 35 -4.84 -3.86 -9.46
C ARG A 35 -4.64 -5.32 -9.07
N ALA A 36 -5.30 -5.80 -8.01
CA ALA A 36 -5.30 -7.21 -7.62
C ALA A 36 -5.89 -8.12 -8.71
N ALA A 37 -7.01 -7.70 -9.33
CA ALA A 37 -7.62 -8.42 -10.45
C ALA A 37 -6.71 -8.46 -11.69
N ASN A 38 -5.92 -7.40 -11.91
CA ASN A 38 -4.94 -7.34 -13.01
C ASN A 38 -3.62 -8.03 -12.67
N ALA A 39 -3.38 -8.45 -11.42
CA ALA A 39 -2.12 -9.09 -11.02
C ALA A 39 -1.86 -10.43 -11.74
N THR A 40 -2.91 -11.09 -12.22
CA THR A 40 -2.81 -12.32 -13.04
C THR A 40 -2.34 -12.05 -14.47
N LYS A 41 -2.48 -10.80 -14.95
CA LYS A 41 -2.11 -10.35 -16.30
C LYS A 41 -0.73 -9.69 -16.36
N ILE A 42 0.03 -9.71 -15.27
CA ILE A 42 1.35 -9.09 -15.19
C ILE A 42 2.30 -9.76 -16.19
N HIS A 43 2.88 -8.96 -17.09
CA HIS A 43 3.97 -9.39 -17.97
C HIS A 43 5.31 -9.43 -17.23
N GLU A 44 6.25 -10.27 -17.66
CA GLU A 44 7.52 -10.57 -16.98
C GLU A 44 8.39 -9.34 -16.65
N GLY A 45 8.23 -8.23 -17.38
CA GLY A 45 8.91 -6.97 -17.08
C GLY A 45 8.30 -6.12 -15.96
N GLN A 46 7.05 -6.38 -15.56
CA GLN A 46 6.31 -5.55 -14.60
C GLN A 46 6.30 -6.09 -13.17
N GLU A 47 6.77 -7.32 -12.96
CA GLU A 47 6.75 -7.99 -11.65
C GLU A 47 7.49 -7.19 -10.57
N THR A 48 8.63 -6.61 -10.92
CA THR A 48 9.44 -5.80 -10.00
C THR A 48 8.75 -4.48 -9.64
N ALA A 49 8.05 -3.85 -10.59
CA ALA A 49 7.28 -2.63 -10.35
C ALA A 49 6.09 -2.92 -9.43
N GLU A 50 5.36 -4.01 -9.66
CA GLU A 50 4.26 -4.42 -8.79
C GLU A 50 4.74 -4.77 -7.38
N LEU A 51 5.91 -5.37 -7.25
CA LEU A 51 6.51 -5.62 -5.93
C LEU A 51 6.80 -4.32 -5.17
N LYS A 52 7.33 -3.30 -5.86
CA LYS A 52 7.55 -1.98 -5.25
C LYS A 52 6.24 -1.35 -4.79
N ASN A 53 5.18 -1.49 -5.59
CA ASN A 53 3.84 -1.00 -5.22
C ASN A 53 3.30 -1.70 -3.97
N VAL A 54 3.40 -3.04 -3.90
CA VAL A 54 3.01 -3.82 -2.72
C VAL A 54 3.78 -3.37 -1.48
N ASN A 55 5.10 -3.18 -1.58
CA ASN A 55 5.93 -2.73 -0.47
C ASN A 55 5.59 -1.30 0.00
N ALA A 56 5.27 -0.41 -0.95
CA ALA A 56 4.79 0.94 -0.63
C ALA A 56 3.45 0.87 0.13
N LEU A 57 2.51 0.04 -0.31
CA LEU A 57 1.22 -0.16 0.37
C LEU A 57 1.39 -0.67 1.80
N TYR A 58 2.28 -1.63 2.04
CA TYR A 58 2.59 -2.07 3.40
C TYR A 58 3.19 -0.95 4.26
N SER A 59 4.06 -0.10 3.68
CA SER A 59 4.65 1.03 4.39
C SER A 59 3.60 2.10 4.77
N LEU A 60 2.59 2.29 3.92
CA LEU A 60 1.45 3.18 4.21
C LEU A 60 0.57 2.60 5.32
N LEU A 61 0.26 1.30 5.26
CA LEU A 61 -0.58 0.62 6.25
C LEU A 61 0.02 0.68 7.67
N ASP A 62 1.34 0.55 7.80
CA ASP A 62 2.03 0.65 9.09
C ASP A 62 2.19 2.11 9.59
N ASN A 63 1.65 3.09 8.86
CA ASN A 63 1.84 4.52 9.13
C ASN A 63 3.32 4.89 9.33
N ARG A 64 4.24 4.18 8.63
CA ARG A 64 5.68 4.25 8.86
C ARG A 64 6.23 5.66 8.69
N TYR A 65 5.70 6.37 7.71
CA TYR A 65 6.10 7.75 7.41
C TYR A 65 5.64 8.72 8.51
N SER A 66 4.43 8.56 9.04
CA SER A 66 3.94 9.37 10.16
C SER A 66 4.77 9.13 11.43
N LYS A 67 5.12 7.88 11.74
CA LYS A 67 5.99 7.55 12.89
C LYS A 67 7.39 8.16 12.76
N LYS A 68 8.00 8.08 11.57
CA LYS A 68 9.34 8.64 11.31
C LYS A 68 9.34 10.16 11.41
N VAL A 69 8.32 10.81 10.86
CA VAL A 69 8.20 12.28 10.87
C VAL A 69 7.88 12.78 12.29
N CYS A 70 6.90 12.19 12.98
CA CYS A 70 6.53 12.57 14.35
C CYS A 70 7.70 12.47 15.35
N GLY A 71 8.58 11.47 15.19
CA GLY A 71 9.78 11.33 16.04
C GLY A 71 10.83 12.45 15.89
N TYR A 72 10.84 13.18 14.77
CA TYR A 72 11.80 14.25 14.49
C TYR A 72 11.34 15.64 14.98
N TRP A 73 10.03 15.91 15.02
CA TRP A 73 9.51 17.22 15.42
C TRP A 73 9.42 17.41 16.94
N ILE A 74 9.44 16.33 17.73
CA ILE A 74 9.34 16.41 19.20
C ILE A 74 10.72 16.54 19.88
N SER A 75 11.81 16.33 19.13
CA SER A 75 13.16 16.16 19.68
C SER A 75 14.11 17.36 19.49
N THR A 76 13.66 18.50 18.96
CA THR A 76 14.49 19.72 18.88
C THR A 76 13.82 20.91 19.58
N PRO A 77 14.26 21.27 20.81
CA PRO A 77 13.89 22.56 21.39
C PRO A 77 14.63 23.69 20.64
N PRO A 78 13.99 24.82 20.34
CA PRO A 78 14.70 26.01 19.87
C PRO A 78 15.55 26.58 21.02
N THR A 79 16.84 26.76 20.76
CA THR A 79 17.76 27.57 21.59
C THR A 79 17.39 29.04 21.55
#